data_AF-A0A7C9P825-F1
#
_entry.id   AF-A0A7C9P825-F1
#
_cell.length_a   1.000
_cell.length_b   1.000
_cell.length_c   1.000
_cell.angle_alpha   90.00
_cell.angle_beta   90.00
_cell.angle_gamma   90.00
#
_symmetry.space_group_name_H-M   'P 1'
#
loop_
_entity.id
_entity.type
_entity.pdbx_description
1 polymer ?
#
loop_
_entity_poly.entity_id
_entity_poly.type
_entity_poly.pdbx_seq_one_letter_code
_entity_poly.pdbx_strand_id
1 'polypeptide(L)'
;MLDEATMAAHRLAASLRGIDADTAESAHAVLLALESKPDQETLMSCAATLETIEQRLPPGTLAALVRVRLARLQELVNALLDDNLPPPAA
;
A
#
# COMPACT_ATOMS: atom_id res chain seq x y z
N MET A 1 3.47 7.91 -11.05
CA MET A 1 2.95 7.63 -9.70
C MET A 1 2.45 6.20 -9.58
N LEU A 2 1.61 5.70 -10.48
CA LEU A 2 1.14 4.30 -10.43
C LEU A 2 2.29 3.28 -10.49
N ASP A 3 3.23 3.42 -11.42
CA ASP A 3 4.40 2.52 -11.50
C ASP A 3 5.25 2.52 -10.22
N GLU A 4 5.37 3.68 -9.57
CA GLU A 4 6.09 3.81 -8.30
C GLU A 4 5.35 3.11 -7.16
N ALA A 5 4.03 3.25 -7.11
CA ALA A 5 3.18 2.55 -6.15
C ALA A 5 3.27 1.03 -6.37
N THR A 6 3.22 0.55 -7.61
CA THR A 6 3.38 -0.87 -7.96
C THR A 6 4.74 -1.40 -7.49
N MET A 7 5.85 -0.68 -7.77
CA MET A 7 7.17 -1.09 -7.28
C MET A 7 7.25 -1.09 -5.75
N ALA A 8 6.64 -0.11 -5.08
CA ALA A 8 6.62 -0.01 -3.62
C ALA A 8 5.80 -1.17 -3.01
N ALA A 9 4.66 -1.53 -3.59
CA ALA A 9 3.85 -2.67 -3.18
C ALA A 9 4.59 -4.00 -3.34
N HIS A 10 5.29 -4.19 -4.45
CA HIS A 10 6.13 -5.38 -4.65
C HIS A 10 7.23 -5.49 -3.57
N ARG A 11 7.93 -4.39 -3.27
CA ARG A 11 8.97 -4.36 -2.22
C ARG A 11 8.38 -4.60 -0.82
N LEU A 12 7.20 -4.06 -0.54
CA LEU A 12 6.51 -4.25 0.73
C LEU A 12 6.13 -5.71 0.91
N ALA A 13 5.47 -6.33 -0.08
CA ALA A 13 5.11 -7.75 -0.05
C ALA A 13 6.33 -8.66 0.15
N ALA A 14 7.43 -8.39 -0.56
CA ALA A 14 8.68 -9.14 -0.37
C ALA A 14 9.26 -8.97 1.04
N SER A 15 9.14 -7.78 1.65
CA SER A 15 9.62 -7.53 3.01
C SER A 15 8.77 -8.24 4.07
N LEU A 16 7.46 -8.29 3.86
CA LEU A 16 6.51 -8.90 4.79
C LEU A 16 6.60 -10.43 4.81
N ARG A 17 7.00 -11.09 3.70
CA ARG A 17 7.21 -12.55 3.65
C ARG A 17 8.18 -13.06 4.73
N GLY A 18 9.13 -12.22 5.17
CA GLY A 18 10.07 -12.55 6.24
C GLY A 18 9.54 -12.33 7.66
N ILE A 19 8.33 -11.76 7.80
CA ILE A 19 7.70 -11.43 9.09
C ILE A 19 6.46 -12.31 9.31
N ASP A 20 5.51 -12.24 8.39
CA ASP A 20 4.19 -12.85 8.54
C ASP A 20 3.56 -13.08 7.14
N ALA A 21 3.09 -14.31 6.90
CA ALA A 21 2.61 -14.72 5.59
C ALA A 21 1.29 -14.03 5.21
N ASP A 22 0.39 -13.83 6.18
CA ASP A 22 -0.92 -13.22 5.93
C ASP A 22 -0.80 -11.75 5.54
N THR A 23 0.03 -10.99 6.24
CA THR A 23 0.30 -9.57 5.89
C THR A 23 1.03 -9.47 4.55
N ALA A 24 1.89 -10.43 4.22
CA ALA A 24 2.53 -10.49 2.91
C ALA A 24 1.52 -10.76 1.78
N GLU A 25 0.55 -11.66 2.00
CA GLU A 25 -0.55 -11.91 1.08
C GLU A 25 -1.43 -10.66 0.91
N SER A 26 -1.75 -9.98 2.01
CA SER A 26 -2.50 -8.72 1.99
C SER A 26 -1.78 -7.63 1.17
N ALA A 27 -0.47 -7.49 1.34
CA ALA A 27 0.33 -6.57 0.53
C ALA A 27 0.44 -7.01 -0.95
N HIS A 28 0.37 -8.31 -1.22
CA HIS A 28 0.33 -8.83 -2.58
C HIS A 28 -1.01 -8.54 -3.26
N ALA A 29 -2.13 -8.58 -2.52
CA ALA A 29 -3.43 -8.15 -3.03
C ALA A 29 -3.42 -6.67 -3.44
N VAL A 30 -2.77 -5.79 -2.65
CA VAL A 30 -2.55 -4.39 -3.02
C VAL A 30 -1.73 -4.28 -4.31
N LEU A 31 -0.66 -5.06 -4.47
CA LEU A 31 0.11 -5.07 -5.71
C LEU A 31 -0.76 -5.41 -6.93
N LEU A 32 -1.53 -6.51 -6.85
CA LEU A 32 -2.39 -6.94 -7.96
C LEU A 32 -3.45 -5.88 -8.32
N ALA A 33 -3.99 -5.20 -7.31
CA ALA A 33 -4.94 -4.10 -7.51
C ALA A 33 -4.29 -2.89 -8.21
N LEU A 34 -3.02 -2.58 -7.90
CA LEU A 34 -2.31 -1.48 -8.57
C LEU A 34 -1.91 -1.84 -10.01
N GLU A 35 -1.61 -3.10 -10.30
CA GLU A 35 -1.28 -3.58 -11.65
C GLU A 35 -2.48 -3.54 -12.63
N SER A 36 -3.72 -3.61 -12.11
CA SER A 36 -4.94 -3.68 -12.92
C SER A 36 -5.49 -2.34 -13.39
N LYS A 37 -4.76 -1.23 -13.21
CA LYS A 37 -5.26 0.16 -13.38
C LYS A 37 -6.44 0.42 -12.44
N PRO A 38 -6.17 0.66 -11.15
CA PRO A 38 -7.19 0.78 -10.13
C PRO A 38 -8.05 2.03 -10.34
N ASP A 39 -9.34 1.91 -10.06
CA ASP A 39 -10.24 3.04 -9.87
C ASP A 39 -10.17 3.56 -8.43
N GLN A 40 -10.94 4.61 -8.13
CA GLN A 40 -10.94 5.24 -6.82
C GLN A 40 -11.38 4.27 -5.71
N GLU A 41 -12.39 3.43 -5.95
CA GLU A 41 -12.85 2.44 -4.96
C GLU A 41 -11.73 1.42 -4.64
N THR A 42 -11.05 0.95 -5.69
CA THR A 42 -9.90 0.04 -5.55
C THR A 42 -8.76 0.69 -4.78
N LEU A 43 -8.45 1.97 -5.03
CA LEU A 43 -7.43 2.70 -4.30
C LEU A 43 -7.80 2.92 -2.82
N MET A 44 -9.07 3.20 -2.52
CA MET A 44 -9.56 3.29 -1.13
C MET A 44 -9.42 1.94 -0.40
N SER A 45 -9.74 0.83 -1.08
CA SER A 45 -9.55 -0.51 -0.55
C SER A 45 -8.07 -0.83 -0.30
N CYS A 46 -7.18 -0.39 -1.19
CA CYS A 46 -5.73 -0.50 -0.98
C CYS A 46 -5.30 0.26 0.28
N ALA A 47 -5.73 1.51 0.46
CA ALA A 47 -5.41 2.30 1.63
C ALA A 47 -5.84 1.61 2.94
N ALA A 48 -7.09 1.11 3.00
CA ALA A 48 -7.60 0.39 4.16
C ALA A 48 -6.82 -0.91 4.45
N THR A 49 -6.40 -1.61 3.40
CA THR A 49 -5.56 -2.82 3.53
C THR A 49 -4.19 -2.48 4.12
N LEU A 50 -3.58 -1.37 3.70
CA LEU A 50 -2.30 -0.90 4.23
C LEU A 50 -2.39 -0.52 5.71
N GLU A 51 -3.46 0.17 6.13
CA GLU A 51 -3.72 0.45 7.55
C GLU A 51 -3.84 -0.82 8.38
N THR A 52 -4.54 -1.83 7.84
CA THR A 52 -4.70 -3.13 8.51
C THR A 52 -3.36 -3.85 8.67
N ILE A 53 -2.48 -3.79 7.66
CA ILE A 53 -1.13 -4.34 7.74
C ILE A 53 -0.33 -3.62 8.84
N GLU A 54 -0.39 -2.29 8.89
CA GLU A 54 0.33 -1.49 9.88
C GLU A 54 -0.04 -1.88 11.32
N GLN A 55 -1.35 -2.04 11.59
CA GLN A 55 -1.88 -2.44 12.89
C GLN A 55 -1.41 -3.83 13.34
N ARG A 56 -1.11 -4.72 12.39
CA ARG A 56 -0.67 -6.10 12.65
C ARG A 56 0.84 -6.26 12.80
N LEU A 57 1.64 -5.23 12.47
CA LEU A 57 3.09 -5.35 12.51
C LEU A 57 3.60 -5.49 13.96
N PRO A 58 4.48 -6.47 14.25
CA PRO A 58 5.07 -6.60 15.57
C PRO A 58 6.01 -5.41 15.89
N PRO A 59 6.44 -5.23 17.15
CA PRO A 59 7.54 -4.33 17.48
C PRO A 59 8.89 -4.89 16.98
N GLY A 60 9.90 -4.03 16.91
CA GLY A 60 11.28 -4.41 16.58
C GLY A 60 11.83 -3.82 15.28
N THR A 61 13.14 -3.94 15.07
CA THR A 61 13.88 -3.25 14.00
C THR A 61 13.43 -3.62 12.59
N LEU A 62 13.16 -4.91 12.33
CA LEU A 62 12.66 -5.36 11.02
C LEU A 62 11.28 -4.79 10.71
N ALA A 63 10.38 -4.81 11.71
CA ALA A 63 9.06 -4.24 11.54
C ALA A 63 9.09 -2.72 11.42
N ALA A 64 10.04 -2.02 12.04
CA ALA A 64 10.25 -0.59 11.84
C ALA A 64 10.66 -0.27 10.38
N LEU A 65 11.56 -1.07 9.80
CA LEU A 65 11.92 -0.94 8.37
C LEU A 65 10.72 -1.17 7.46
N VAL A 66 9.88 -2.15 7.78
CA VAL A 66 8.64 -2.41 7.03
C VAL A 66 7.64 -1.26 7.15
N ARG A 67 7.48 -0.66 8.33
CA ARG A 67 6.64 0.53 8.53
C ARG A 67 7.06 1.69 7.63
N VAL A 68 8.35 1.94 7.47
CA VAL A 68 8.84 2.98 6.53
C VAL A 68 8.41 2.68 5.09
N ARG A 69 8.48 1.42 4.66
CA ARG A 69 8.04 1.01 3.31
C ARG A 69 6.53 1.12 3.14
N LEU A 70 5.78 0.76 4.18
CA LEU A 70 4.33 0.86 4.22
C LEU A 70 3.89 2.32 4.12
N ALA A 71 4.45 3.20 4.97
CA ALA A 71 4.17 4.63 4.95
C ALA A 71 4.43 5.23 3.56
N ARG A 72 5.55 4.86 2.92
CA ARG A 72 5.85 5.33 1.56
C ARG A 72 4.81 4.89 0.53
N LEU A 73 4.36 3.63 0.60
CA LEU A 73 3.32 3.14 -0.30
C LEU A 73 1.98 3.85 -0.04
N GLN A 74 1.66 4.10 1.23
CA GLN A 74 0.43 4.77 1.61
C GLN A 74 0.39 6.23 1.13
N GLU A 75 1.52 6.96 1.22
CA GLU A 75 1.66 8.28 0.59
C GLU A 75 1.36 8.24 -0.91
N LEU A 76 1.88 7.23 -1.63
CA LEU A 76 1.67 7.10 -3.07
C LEU A 76 0.22 6.77 -3.42
N VAL A 77 -0.43 5.88 -2.65
CA VAL A 77 -1.84 5.55 -2.84
C VAL A 77 -2.72 6.76 -2.55
N ASN A 78 -2.44 7.51 -1.48
CA ASN A 78 -3.18 8.74 -1.16
C ASN A 78 -3.01 9.81 -2.24
N ALA A 79 -1.80 9.98 -2.76
CA ALA A 79 -1.58 10.92 -3.85
C ALA A 79 -2.31 10.50 -5.14
N LEU A 80 -2.40 9.19 -5.42
CA LEU A 80 -3.24 8.66 -6.52
C LEU A 80 -4.74 8.89 -6.28
N LEU A 81 -5.20 8.85 -5.02
CA LEU A 81 -6.58 9.19 -4.67
C LEU A 81 -6.86 10.67 -4.90
N ASP A 82 -5.95 11.55 -4.48
CA ASP A 82 -6.06 13.00 -4.65
C ASP A 82 -6.08 13.39 -6.14
N ASP A 83 -5.27 12.74 -6.98
CA ASP A 83 -5.26 12.95 -8.43
C ASP A 83 -6.56 12.51 -9.12
N ASN A 84 -7.33 11.60 -8.50
CA ASN A 84 -8.62 11.13 -8.99
C ASN A 84 -9.79 11.99 -8.51
N LEU A 85 -9.56 13.01 -7.68
CA LEU A 85 -10.62 13.93 -7.26
C LEU A 85 -11.01 14.88 -8.41
N PRO A 86 -12.31 15.05 -8.70
CA PRO A 86 -12.73 16.12 -9.59
C PRO A 86 -12.32 17.47 -8.98
N PRO A 87 -11.88 18.45 -9.79
CA PRO A 87 -11.50 19.76 -9.28
C PRO A 87 -12.67 20.38 -8.51
N PRO A 88 -12.41 21.12 -7.41
CA PRO A 88 -13.46 21.74 -6.63
C PRO A 88 -14.28 22.66 -7.53
N ALA A 89 -15.61 22.51 -7.48
CA ALA A 89 -16.51 23.37 -8.23
C ALA A 89 -16.31 24.83 -7.75
N ALA A 90 -15.96 25.71 -8.71
CA ALA A 90 -15.73 27.14 -8.49
C ALA A 90 -17.05 27.92 -8.35
#